data_AF-A0A9D8D979-F1
#
_entry.id   AF-A0A9D8D979-F1
#
_cell.length_a   1.000
_cell.length_b   1.000
_cell.length_c   1.000
_cell.angle_alpha   90.00
_cell.angle_beta   90.00
_cell.angle_gamma   90.00
#
_symmetry.space_group_name_H-M   'P 1'
#
loop_
_entity.id
_entity.type
_entity.pdbx_description
1 polymer ?
#
loop_
_entity_poly.entity_id
_entity_poly.type
_entity_poly.pdbx_seq_one_letter_code
_entity_poly.pdbx_strand_id
1 'polypeptide(L)'
;MSLGLRVRRGVINGLRKLGPDSRTTHAAVRAVCKRRGVACTFDDGRVSLVKAGRQILLPREHTLFAPYVADNFDVFAASVVPQLRGELKVADFSGPGLHRYTSLDADFEMPAFPEAIAFDDEYFKYGAPVPGDLVFDLGANIGLVAY
;
A
#
# COMPACT_ATOMS: atom_id res chain seq x y z
N MET A 1 25.87 13.14 6.74
CA MET A 1 24.40 12.93 6.63
C MET A 1 23.85 13.99 5.68
N SER A 2 23.43 13.61 4.47
CA SER A 2 23.13 14.54 3.35
C SER A 2 21.96 15.50 3.65
N LEU A 3 22.11 16.77 3.26
CA LEU A 3 21.12 17.86 3.41
C LEU A 3 19.75 17.49 2.81
N GLY A 4 19.74 16.66 1.75
CA GLY A 4 18.51 16.20 1.08
C GLY A 4 17.64 15.26 1.92
N LEU A 5 18.23 14.49 2.84
CA LEU A 5 17.49 13.59 3.73
C LEU A 5 16.75 14.34 4.84
N ARG A 6 17.30 15.45 5.33
CA ARG A 6 16.65 16.30 6.35
C ARG A 6 15.43 17.04 5.78
N VAL A 7 15.53 17.56 4.56
CA VAL A 7 14.41 18.26 3.90
C VAL A 7 13.26 17.30 3.61
N ARG A 8 13.54 16.08 3.10
CA ARG A 8 12.51 15.05 2.86
C ARG A 8 11.79 14.62 4.15
N ARG A 9 12.52 14.42 5.25
CA ARG A 9 11.90 14.10 6.56
C ARG A 9 11.05 15.24 7.11
N GLY A 10 11.50 16.49 6.96
CA GLY A 10 10.74 17.67 7.41
C GLY A 10 9.39 17.82 6.71
N VAL A 11 9.36 17.59 5.40
CA VAL A 11 8.13 17.64 4.60
C VAL A 11 7.16 16.53 4.98
N ILE A 12 7.62 15.29 5.11
CA ILE A 12 6.76 14.15 5.51
C ILE A 12 6.19 14.37 6.92
N ASN A 13 7.01 14.83 7.86
CA ASN A 13 6.55 15.15 9.22
C ASN A 13 5.55 16.32 9.22
N GLY A 14 5.73 17.32 8.36
CA GLY A 14 4.79 18.41 8.17
C GLY A 14 3.44 17.93 7.64
N LEU A 15 3.44 17.09 6.60
CA LEU A 15 2.22 16.51 6.04
C LEU A 15 1.50 15.62 7.05
N ARG A 16 2.25 14.84 7.85
CA ARG A 16 1.68 14.01 8.92
C ARG A 16 0.99 14.86 10.00
N LYS A 17 1.54 16.02 10.34
CA LYS A 17 0.91 16.96 11.30
C LYS A 17 -0.36 17.60 10.75
N LEU A 18 -0.43 17.85 9.45
CA LEU A 18 -1.62 18.39 8.78
C LEU A 18 -2.76 17.38 8.68
N GLY A 19 -2.46 16.10 8.86
CA GLY A 19 -3.43 15.01 8.78
C GLY A 19 -3.74 14.57 7.34
N PRO A 20 -4.46 13.44 7.21
CA PRO A 20 -4.82 12.88 5.91
C PRO A 20 -5.72 13.81 5.10
N ASP A 21 -6.56 14.62 5.76
CA ASP A 21 -7.60 15.43 5.11
C ASP A 21 -7.17 16.80 4.60
N SER A 22 -5.95 17.17 4.91
CA SER A 22 -5.45 18.46 4.46
C SER A 22 -5.38 18.48 2.94
N ARG A 23 -5.97 19.51 2.33
CA ARG A 23 -5.85 19.78 0.89
C ARG A 23 -4.38 19.82 0.44
N THR A 24 -3.48 20.28 1.32
CA THR A 24 -2.04 20.29 1.09
C THR A 24 -1.48 18.88 1.03
N THR A 25 -1.88 18.00 1.95
CA THR A 25 -1.51 16.57 1.93
C THR A 25 -2.01 15.91 0.66
N HIS A 26 -3.28 16.09 0.30
CA HIS A 26 -3.85 15.56 -0.93
C HIS A 26 -3.12 16.06 -2.19
N ALA A 27 -2.81 17.36 -2.27
CA ALA A 27 -2.09 17.92 -3.41
C ALA A 27 -0.68 17.36 -3.53
N ALA A 28 0.04 17.24 -2.41
CA ALA A 28 1.39 16.67 -2.38
C ALA A 28 1.38 15.20 -2.81
N VAL A 29 0.46 14.39 -2.25
CA VAL A 29 0.31 12.97 -2.60
C VAL A 29 -0.06 12.81 -4.07
N ARG A 30 -1.06 13.55 -4.58
CA ARG A 30 -1.43 13.56 -6.01
C ARG A 30 -0.24 13.85 -6.91
N ALA A 31 0.57 14.86 -6.57
CA ALA A 31 1.72 15.23 -7.38
C ALA A 31 2.79 14.14 -7.39
N VAL A 32 2.94 13.37 -6.30
CA VAL A 32 3.86 12.23 -6.24
C VAL A 32 3.32 11.05 -7.05
N CYS A 33 2.05 10.66 -6.86
CA CYS A 33 1.43 9.56 -7.61
C CYS A 33 1.42 9.83 -9.12
N LYS A 34 1.08 11.08 -9.52
CA LYS A 34 1.06 11.47 -10.94
C LYS A 34 2.43 11.34 -11.60
N ARG A 35 3.51 11.68 -10.88
CA ARG A 35 4.89 11.49 -11.36
C ARG A 35 5.26 10.03 -11.60
N ARG A 36 4.49 9.09 -11.04
CA ARG A 36 4.63 7.63 -11.22
C ARG A 36 3.64 7.07 -12.25
N GLY A 37 2.93 7.93 -12.97
CA GLY A 37 1.92 7.52 -13.95
C GLY A 37 0.63 6.99 -13.32
N VAL A 38 0.37 7.27 -12.04
CA VAL A 38 -0.83 6.83 -11.33
C VAL A 38 -1.70 8.03 -11.01
N ALA A 39 -2.94 8.02 -11.50
CA ALA A 39 -3.93 9.02 -11.11
C ALA A 39 -4.39 8.76 -9.68
N CYS A 40 -4.45 9.79 -8.83
CA CYS A 40 -4.82 9.66 -7.43
C CYS A 40 -5.96 10.61 -7.09
N THR A 41 -7.07 10.08 -6.60
CA THR A 41 -8.22 10.86 -6.11
C THR A 41 -8.52 10.54 -4.64
N PHE A 42 -9.26 11.45 -4.02
CA PHE A 42 -9.70 11.34 -2.63
C PHE A 42 -11.19 11.64 -2.65
N ASP A 43 -12.01 10.64 -2.34
CA ASP A 43 -13.46 10.67 -2.39
C ASP A 43 -14.02 9.74 -1.31
N ASP A 44 -15.18 10.07 -0.74
CA ASP A 44 -15.99 9.19 0.12
C ASP A 44 -15.21 8.37 1.19
N GLY A 45 -14.23 9.00 1.85
CA GLY A 45 -13.42 8.33 2.88
C GLY A 45 -12.42 7.31 2.33
N ARG A 46 -12.05 7.43 1.06
CA ARG A 46 -11.13 6.53 0.37
C ARG A 46 -10.06 7.29 -0.40
N VAL A 47 -8.96 6.59 -0.65
CA VAL A 47 -7.94 6.99 -1.62
C VAL A 47 -8.05 6.06 -2.81
N SER A 48 -8.25 6.62 -3.99
CA SER A 48 -8.36 5.88 -5.24
C SER A 48 -7.11 6.11 -6.07
N LEU A 49 -6.49 5.02 -6.50
CA LEU A 49 -5.31 5.00 -7.37
C LEU A 49 -5.68 4.29 -8.67
N VAL A 50 -5.49 4.94 -9.81
CA VAL A 50 -5.88 4.40 -11.13
C VAL A 50 -4.71 4.43 -12.10
N LYS A 51 -4.46 3.29 -12.76
CA LYS A 51 -3.44 3.13 -13.82
C LYS A 51 -3.92 2.08 -14.81
N ALA A 52 -4.00 2.46 -16.10
CA ALA A 52 -4.28 1.54 -17.21
C ALA A 52 -5.50 0.60 -16.98
N GLY A 53 -6.66 1.17 -16.66
CA GLY A 53 -7.92 0.40 -16.45
C GLY A 53 -7.99 -0.42 -15.16
N ARG A 54 -6.98 -0.33 -14.29
CA ARG A 54 -6.98 -0.94 -12.96
C ARG A 54 -7.09 0.14 -11.90
N GLN A 55 -7.72 -0.22 -10.78
CA GLN A 55 -7.93 0.66 -9.64
C GLN A 55 -7.52 -0.06 -8.35
N ILE A 56 -6.86 0.68 -7.46
CA ILE A 56 -6.66 0.28 -6.08
C ILE A 56 -7.40 1.28 -5.19
N LEU A 57 -8.21 0.77 -4.27
CA LEU A 57 -8.87 1.57 -3.23
C LEU A 57 -8.18 1.33 -1.90
N LEU A 58 -7.86 2.41 -1.19
CA LEU A 58 -7.28 2.40 0.16
C LEU A 58 -8.21 3.14 1.12
N PRO A 59 -8.17 2.84 2.42
CA PRO A 59 -8.89 3.62 3.40
C PRO A 59 -8.25 5.02 3.50
N ARG A 60 -9.03 6.01 3.94
CA ARG A 60 -8.59 7.41 4.09
C ARG A 60 -7.33 7.56 4.92
N GLU A 61 -7.23 6.80 5.99
CA GLU A 61 -6.12 6.77 6.94
C GLU A 61 -4.81 6.41 6.24
N HIS A 62 -4.89 5.73 5.08
CA HIS A 62 -3.75 5.32 4.29
C HIS A 62 -3.32 6.34 3.21
N THR A 63 -3.79 7.60 3.30
CA THR A 63 -3.39 8.70 2.41
C THR A 63 -1.87 8.83 2.23
N LEU A 64 -1.10 8.65 3.31
CA LEU A 64 0.36 8.75 3.23
C LEU A 64 1.04 7.51 2.65
N PHE A 65 0.35 6.37 2.55
CA PHE A 65 0.83 5.15 1.89
C PHE A 65 0.56 5.16 0.38
N ALA A 66 -0.39 5.97 -0.09
CA ALA A 66 -0.74 6.05 -1.51
C ALA A 66 0.46 6.27 -2.46
N PRO A 67 1.49 7.09 -2.10
CA PRO A 67 2.73 7.13 -2.87
C PRO A 67 3.41 5.76 -3.00
N TYR A 68 3.62 5.04 -1.91
CA TYR A 68 4.27 3.74 -1.92
C TYR A 68 3.48 2.71 -2.75
N VAL A 69 2.15 2.74 -2.63
CA VAL A 69 1.26 1.93 -3.47
C VAL A 69 1.37 2.33 -4.94
N ALA A 70 1.53 3.62 -5.25
CA ALA A 70 1.76 4.07 -6.62
C ALA A 70 3.12 3.62 -7.20
N ASP A 71 4.17 3.53 -6.37
CA ASP A 71 5.46 2.95 -6.79
C ASP A 71 5.33 1.47 -7.12
N ASN A 72 4.53 0.74 -6.33
CA ASN A 72 4.34 -0.70 -6.43
C ASN A 72 2.97 -1.07 -7.02
N PHE A 73 2.39 -0.21 -7.86
CA PHE A 73 0.99 -0.31 -8.27
C PHE A 73 0.66 -1.67 -8.86
N ASP A 74 1.55 -2.18 -9.72
CA ASP A 74 1.32 -3.43 -10.43
C ASP A 74 1.34 -4.65 -9.49
N VAL A 75 2.15 -4.62 -8.43
CA VAL A 75 2.20 -5.65 -7.40
C VAL A 75 0.88 -5.68 -6.62
N PHE A 76 0.44 -4.53 -6.12
CA PHE A 76 -0.81 -4.44 -5.36
C PHE A 76 -2.06 -4.73 -6.20
N ALA A 77 -2.08 -4.30 -7.47
CA ALA A 77 -3.21 -4.57 -8.35
C ALA A 77 -3.31 -6.05 -8.78
N ALA A 78 -2.23 -6.82 -8.64
CA ALA A 78 -2.18 -8.25 -8.99
C ALA A 78 -2.26 -9.18 -7.76
N SER A 79 -2.12 -8.65 -6.54
CA SER A 79 -2.07 -9.47 -5.32
C SER A 79 -3.38 -10.22 -5.06
N VAL A 80 -4.51 -9.60 -5.41
CA VAL A 80 -5.85 -10.17 -5.24
C VAL A 80 -6.59 -10.26 -6.57
N VAL A 81 -7.55 -11.17 -6.64
CA VAL A 81 -8.48 -11.25 -7.77
C VAL A 81 -9.32 -9.97 -7.80
N PRO A 82 -9.24 -9.16 -8.87
CA PRO A 82 -9.92 -7.88 -8.91
C PRO A 82 -11.42 -8.05 -9.11
N GLN A 83 -12.19 -7.17 -8.48
CA GLN A 83 -13.62 -7.02 -8.73
C GLN A 83 -13.82 -6.14 -9.95
N LEU A 84 -14.65 -6.56 -10.90
CA LEU A 84 -15.03 -5.71 -12.02
C LEU A 84 -16.10 -4.70 -11.54
N ARG A 85 -15.79 -3.40 -11.58
CA ARG A 85 -16.72 -2.31 -11.26
C ARG A 85 -16.77 -1.33 -12.44
N GLY A 86 -17.82 -1.44 -13.25
CA GLY A 86 -17.87 -0.76 -14.55
C GLY A 86 -16.77 -1.26 -15.48
N GLU A 87 -15.95 -0.35 -16.01
CA GLU A 87 -14.82 -0.68 -16.89
C GLU A 87 -13.51 -0.96 -16.13
N LEU A 88 -13.52 -0.78 -14.80
CA LEU A 88 -12.31 -0.88 -13.98
C LEU A 88 -12.19 -2.26 -13.31
N LYS A 89 -10.97 -2.81 -13.33
CA LYS A 89 -10.56 -3.94 -12.48
C LYS A 89 -10.08 -3.39 -11.14
N VAL A 90 -10.84 -3.64 -10.07
CA VAL A 90 -10.66 -3.00 -8.77
C VAL A 90 -10.10 -3.97 -7.74
N ALA A 91 -8.94 -3.65 -7.18
CA ALA A 91 -8.43 -4.21 -5.93
C ALA A 91 -8.87 -3.29 -4.78
N ASP A 92 -9.92 -3.69 -4.06
CA ASP A 92 -10.50 -2.86 -3.00
C ASP A 92 -9.90 -3.24 -1.65
N PHE A 93 -9.02 -2.41 -1.10
CA PHE A 93 -8.44 -2.58 0.23
C PHE A 93 -8.96 -1.53 1.21
N SER A 94 -10.07 -0.86 0.88
CA SER A 94 -10.57 0.30 1.64
C SER A 94 -11.22 -0.04 2.98
N GLY A 95 -11.37 -1.33 3.29
CA GLY A 95 -11.87 -1.80 4.58
C GLY A 95 -11.71 -3.31 4.70
N PRO A 96 -12.21 -3.90 5.81
CA PRO A 96 -12.17 -5.34 6.00
C PRO A 96 -12.96 -6.08 4.94
N GLY A 97 -12.47 -7.23 4.50
CA GLY A 97 -13.16 -8.04 3.51
C GLY A 97 -12.46 -9.34 3.17
N LEU A 98 -13.20 -10.21 2.48
CA LEU A 98 -12.68 -11.44 1.92
C LEU A 98 -11.98 -11.14 0.60
N HIS A 99 -10.71 -11.54 0.49
CA HIS A 99 -9.89 -11.38 -0.71
C HIS A 99 -9.32 -12.72 -1.16
N ARG A 100 -9.49 -13.04 -2.45
CA ARG A 100 -8.79 -14.17 -3.07
C ARG A 100 -7.41 -13.74 -3.54
N TYR A 101 -6.36 -14.35 -3.01
CA TYR A 101 -4.99 -14.08 -3.43
C TYR A 101 -4.63 -14.85 -4.69
N THR A 102 -4.19 -14.13 -5.72
CA THR A 102 -3.93 -14.73 -7.04
C THR A 102 -2.80 -15.77 -6.99
N SER A 103 -1.77 -15.56 -6.17
CA SER A 103 -0.61 -16.46 -6.07
C SER A 103 -0.86 -17.74 -5.28
N LEU A 104 -1.84 -17.73 -4.37
CA LEU A 104 -2.10 -18.84 -3.44
C LEU A 104 -3.39 -19.60 -3.76
N ASP A 105 -4.22 -19.05 -4.66
CA ASP A 105 -5.58 -19.53 -4.95
C ASP A 105 -6.41 -19.80 -3.67
N ALA A 106 -6.27 -18.91 -2.70
CA ALA A 106 -6.88 -19.01 -1.39
C ALA A 106 -7.54 -17.69 -0.99
N ASP A 107 -8.61 -17.81 -0.20
CA ASP A 107 -9.38 -16.68 0.30
C ASP A 107 -8.96 -16.34 1.73
N PHE A 108 -8.72 -15.06 2.00
CA PHE A 108 -8.37 -14.57 3.32
C PHE A 108 -9.24 -13.39 3.70
N GLU A 109 -9.75 -13.40 4.93
CA GLU A 109 -10.43 -12.24 5.52
C GLU A 109 -9.38 -11.32 6.11
N MET A 110 -9.24 -10.13 5.52
CA MET A 110 -8.23 -9.16 5.94
C MET A 110 -8.88 -7.95 6.57
N PRO A 111 -8.28 -7.37 7.63
CA PRO A 111 -8.81 -6.17 8.25
C PRO A 111 -8.63 -4.92 7.37
N ALA A 112 -7.66 -4.88 6.44
CA ALA A 112 -7.43 -3.82 5.43
C ALA A 112 -6.24 -4.18 4.49
N PHE A 113 -5.67 -3.15 3.84
CA PHE A 113 -4.41 -3.09 3.07
C PHE A 113 -3.42 -4.23 3.33
N PRO A 114 -3.09 -5.04 2.32
CA PRO A 114 -2.17 -6.16 2.48
C PRO A 114 -0.72 -5.67 2.55
N GLU A 115 0.09 -6.32 3.37
CA GLU A 115 1.54 -6.32 3.11
C GLU A 115 1.76 -7.21 1.87
N ALA A 116 2.43 -6.68 0.85
CA ALA A 116 2.62 -7.48 -0.36
C ALA A 116 3.67 -8.57 -0.09
N ILE A 117 3.33 -9.81 -0.45
CA ILE A 117 4.22 -10.99 -0.37
C ILE A 117 5.53 -10.75 -1.15
N ALA A 118 5.56 -9.81 -2.10
CA ALA A 118 6.76 -9.49 -2.86
C ALA A 118 7.87 -8.76 -2.07
N PHE A 119 7.68 -8.50 -0.76
CA PHE A 119 8.65 -7.79 0.08
C PHE A 119 9.54 -8.70 0.94
N ASP A 120 9.51 -10.01 0.75
CA ASP A 120 10.35 -10.98 1.49
C ASP A 120 11.85 -10.62 1.42
N ASP A 121 12.33 -10.21 0.25
CA ASP A 121 13.71 -9.76 0.05
C ASP A 121 14.05 -8.51 0.88
N GLU A 122 13.05 -7.67 1.17
CA GLU A 122 13.24 -6.47 1.99
C GLU A 122 13.29 -6.80 3.49
N TYR A 123 12.57 -7.85 3.94
CA TYR A 123 12.62 -8.36 5.31
C TYR A 123 14.01 -8.95 5.63
N PHE A 124 14.61 -9.67 4.70
CA PHE A 124 15.88 -10.35 4.92
C PHE A 124 17.13 -9.59 4.44
N LYS A 125 16.97 -8.34 3.99
CA LYS A 125 18.10 -7.54 3.48
C LYS A 125 19.26 -7.36 4.46
N TYR A 126 19.01 -7.51 5.76
CA TYR A 126 20.02 -7.38 6.82
C TYR A 126 20.43 -8.71 7.45
N GLY A 127 19.81 -9.82 7.06
CA GLY A 127 20.06 -11.14 7.59
C GLY A 127 18.84 -12.04 7.42
N ALA A 128 19.04 -13.20 6.79
CA ALA A 128 18.04 -14.25 6.73
C ALA A 128 18.17 -15.16 7.97
N PRO A 129 17.06 -15.65 8.54
CA PRO A 129 17.09 -16.62 9.62
C PRO A 129 17.76 -17.92 9.16
N VAL A 130 18.47 -18.58 10.08
CA VAL A 130 19.12 -19.87 9.84
C VAL A 130 18.45 -20.99 10.64
N PRO A 131 18.64 -22.27 10.25
CA PRO A 131 18.05 -23.38 11.00
C PRO A 131 18.43 -23.35 12.48
N GLY A 132 17.41 -23.37 13.36
CA GLY A 132 17.57 -23.30 14.81
C GLY A 132 17.28 -21.92 15.42
N ASP A 133 17.11 -20.89 14.60
CA ASP A 133 16.69 -19.57 15.08
C ASP A 133 15.24 -19.57 15.57
N LEU A 134 14.97 -18.76 16.60
CA LEU A 134 13.61 -18.43 17.04
C LEU A 134 13.23 -17.08 16.43
N VAL A 135 12.24 -17.08 15.53
CA VAL A 135 11.74 -15.88 14.86
C VAL A 135 10.44 -15.41 15.51
N PHE A 136 10.33 -14.10 15.72
CA PHE A 136 9.09 -13.46 16.15
C PHE A 136 8.61 -12.50 15.06
N ASP A 137 7.54 -12.86 14.35
CA ASP A 137 6.87 -11.97 13.42
C ASP A 137 5.84 -11.09 14.15
N LEU A 138 6.26 -9.86 14.46
CA LEU A 138 5.42 -8.88 15.13
C LEU A 138 4.66 -8.07 14.08
N GLY A 139 3.36 -8.35 13.95
CA GLY A 139 2.52 -7.66 12.98
C GLY A 139 2.23 -8.44 11.71
N ALA A 140 2.40 -9.77 11.72
CA ALA A 140 2.12 -10.73 10.63
C ALA A 140 0.73 -10.63 9.95
N ASN A 141 -0.15 -9.72 10.41
CA ASN A 141 -1.51 -9.52 9.96
C ASN A 141 -2.31 -10.83 10.08
N ILE A 142 -2.58 -11.50 8.96
CA ILE A 142 -3.26 -12.80 8.89
C ILE A 142 -2.30 -14.01 8.88
N GLY A 143 -1.00 -13.79 9.06
CA GLY A 143 0.04 -14.82 9.04
C GLY A 143 0.43 -15.28 7.63
N LEU A 144 0.10 -14.50 6.59
CA LEU A 144 0.36 -14.87 5.20
C LEU A 144 1.86 -15.00 4.88
N VAL A 145 2.68 -14.26 5.61
CA VAL A 145 4.14 -14.20 5.47
C VAL A 145 4.82 -14.47 6.82
N ALA A 146 4.20 -15.29 7.67
CA ALA A 146 4.83 -15.67 8.94
C ALA A 146 6.04 -16.59 8.69
N TYR A 147 7.17 -16.25 9.29
CA TYR A 147 8.46 -16.93 9.15
C TYR A 147 8.83 -17.77 10.38
#